data_AF-A0A8T0WQT9-F1
#
_entry.id   AF-A0A8T0WQT9-F1
#
_cell.length_a   1.000
_cell.length_b   1.000
_cell.length_c   1.000
_cell.angle_alpha   90.00
_cell.angle_beta   90.00
_cell.angle_gamma   90.00
#
_symmetry.space_group_name_H-M   'P 1'
#
loop_
_entity.id
_entity.type
_entity.pdbx_description
1 polymer ?
#
loop_
_entity_poly.entity_id
_entity_poly.type
_entity_poly.pdbx_seq_one_letter_code
_entity_poly.pdbx_strand_id
1 'polypeptide(L)'
;MIKVEAVSPSQPCDSNTLRNAVNNSQGCSPKISVNLFLHSSGVIAAKFQYNQLLVDAFRKIPKASWNVKERVWIFPPSSLSTAEEVLCSVPGLAVEVHKLDPLVQRALLAASSTKDLRDLYDRIPTDVESKFMPFQREGIRFVLQHGGRALIADEMGLGKTLQAIAVASCLHDFCQFL
;
A
#
# COMPACT_ATOMS: atom_id res chain seq x y z
N MET A 1 2.58 -42.51 33.77
CA MET A 1 3.41 -43.73 33.73
C MET A 1 2.45 -44.92 33.80
N ILE A 2 2.00 -45.41 32.64
CA ILE A 2 1.18 -46.62 32.51
C ILE A 2 1.97 -47.56 31.61
N LYS A 3 2.28 -48.73 32.15
CA LYS A 3 3.10 -49.79 31.55
C LYS A 3 2.16 -50.90 31.09
N VAL A 4 2.22 -51.28 29.81
CA VAL A 4 1.70 -52.57 29.35
C VAL A 4 2.62 -53.09 28.23
N GLU A 5 3.34 -54.17 28.57
CA GLU A 5 4.07 -55.13 27.71
C GLU A 5 3.04 -56.07 27.03
N ALA A 6 3.26 -56.80 25.93
CA ALA A 6 4.42 -57.24 25.16
C ALA A 6 3.93 -57.87 23.82
N VAL A 7 4.89 -58.36 23.01
CA VAL A 7 4.90 -59.60 22.19
C VAL A 7 5.38 -59.36 20.75
N SER A 8 6.63 -59.78 20.50
CA SER A 8 7.22 -60.19 19.19
C SER A 8 6.95 -61.71 18.99
N PRO A 9 7.38 -62.45 17.93
CA PRO A 9 8.27 -62.12 16.80
C PRO A 9 7.87 -62.74 15.42
N SER A 10 8.55 -62.37 14.32
CA SER A 10 9.09 -63.29 13.30
C SER A 10 9.66 -62.56 12.06
N GLN A 11 10.92 -62.84 11.76
CA GLN A 11 11.63 -62.66 10.47
C GLN A 11 11.53 -64.02 9.70
N PRO A 12 11.81 -64.17 8.37
CA PRO A 12 13.10 -63.76 7.75
C PRO A 12 13.18 -63.54 6.19
N CYS A 13 14.39 -63.15 5.73
CA CYS A 13 15.00 -63.34 4.37
C CYS A 13 14.36 -62.61 3.15
N ASP A 14 15.05 -62.18 2.09
CA ASP A 14 16.46 -61.95 1.72
C ASP A 14 16.48 -61.32 0.30
N SER A 15 17.59 -60.65 -0.04
CA SER A 15 18.18 -60.53 -1.40
C SER A 15 17.60 -59.62 -2.49
N ASN A 16 18.36 -58.55 -2.77
CA ASN A 16 18.85 -58.10 -4.07
C ASN A 16 17.87 -57.85 -5.24
N THR A 17 17.75 -56.58 -5.65
CA THR A 17 17.92 -56.18 -7.06
C THR A 17 18.38 -54.73 -7.14
N LEU A 18 19.63 -54.56 -7.60
CA LEU A 18 20.18 -53.31 -8.10
C LEU A 18 19.36 -52.82 -9.31
N ARG A 19 19.01 -51.53 -9.35
CA ARG A 19 18.92 -50.74 -10.59
C ARG A 19 18.95 -49.24 -10.30
N ASN A 20 20.15 -48.70 -10.49
CA ASN A 20 20.55 -47.36 -10.93
C ASN A 20 19.50 -46.26 -11.14
N ALA A 21 19.91 -45.09 -10.63
CA ALA A 21 19.85 -43.77 -11.25
C ALA A 21 18.47 -43.16 -11.52
N VAL A 22 18.12 -42.12 -10.77
CA VAL A 22 17.86 -40.77 -11.31
C VAL A 22 18.19 -39.75 -10.22
N ASN A 23 19.16 -38.88 -10.51
CA ASN A 23 19.39 -37.63 -9.79
C ASN A 23 18.11 -36.79 -9.81
N ASN A 24 17.64 -36.35 -8.65
CA ASN A 24 16.86 -35.11 -8.60
C ASN A 24 17.28 -34.32 -7.37
N SER A 25 18.46 -33.73 -7.47
CA SER A 25 18.78 -32.48 -6.79
C SER A 25 17.78 -31.43 -7.27
N GLN A 26 16.60 -31.39 -6.67
CA GLN A 26 15.79 -30.18 -6.70
C GLN A 26 16.56 -29.10 -5.95
N GLY A 27 17.33 -28.33 -6.71
CA GLY A 27 17.81 -27.04 -6.25
C GLY A 27 16.58 -26.21 -5.90
N CYS A 28 16.30 -26.07 -4.61
CA CYS A 28 15.34 -25.11 -4.12
C CYS A 28 15.89 -23.74 -4.51
N SER A 29 15.38 -23.16 -5.59
CA SER A 29 15.69 -21.77 -5.91
C SER A 29 15.28 -20.94 -4.68
N PRO A 30 16.15 -20.03 -4.21
CA PRO A 30 15.84 -19.25 -3.02
C PRO A 30 14.58 -18.43 -3.29
N LYS A 31 13.50 -18.75 -2.56
CA LYS A 31 12.24 -18.01 -2.62
C LYS A 31 12.49 -16.63 -2.03
N ILE A 32 12.39 -15.58 -2.83
CA ILE A 32 12.64 -14.20 -2.39
C ILE A 32 11.31 -13.54 -2.12
N SER A 33 11.11 -13.07 -0.89
CA SER A 33 9.92 -12.32 -0.52
C SER A 33 10.11 -10.81 -0.71
N VAL A 34 9.12 -10.18 -1.32
CA VAL A 34 9.02 -8.72 -1.46
C VAL A 34 7.81 -8.26 -0.65
N ASN A 35 8.05 -7.42 0.35
CA ASN A 35 7.01 -6.89 1.22
C ASN A 35 6.62 -5.48 0.77
N LEU A 36 5.38 -5.32 0.32
CA LEU A 36 4.80 -4.01 -0.01
C LEU A 36 4.03 -3.47 1.21
N PHE A 37 4.25 -2.21 1.56
CA PHE A 37 3.55 -1.53 2.65
C PHE A 37 3.34 -0.04 2.33
N LEU A 38 2.39 0.59 3.02
CA LEU A 38 2.13 2.03 2.89
C LEU A 38 3.14 2.80 3.74
N HIS A 39 3.89 3.70 3.13
CA HIS A 39 4.81 4.60 3.84
C HIS A 39 4.05 5.81 4.41
N SER A 40 4.59 6.41 5.48
CA SER A 40 3.98 7.55 6.19
C SER A 40 3.71 8.77 5.29
N SER A 41 4.48 8.92 4.21
CA SER A 41 4.28 9.99 3.22
C SER A 41 3.18 9.72 2.20
N GLY A 42 2.41 8.63 2.33
CA GLY A 42 1.33 8.26 1.40
C GLY A 42 1.79 7.58 0.11
N VAL A 43 3.06 7.18 0.02
CA VAL A 43 3.61 6.40 -1.11
C VAL A 43 3.71 4.93 -0.76
N ILE A 44 3.82 4.06 -1.76
CA ILE A 44 4.03 2.63 -1.53
C ILE A 44 5.53 2.39 -1.36
N ALA A 45 5.88 1.63 -0.33
CA ALA A 45 7.24 1.19 -0.06
C ALA A 45 7.37 -0.32 -0.29
N ALA A 46 8.52 -0.73 -0.79
CA ALA A 46 8.90 -2.13 -0.99
C ALA A 46 10.19 -2.46 -0.25
N LYS A 47 10.16 -3.53 0.54
CA LYS A 47 11.31 -4.06 1.28
C LYS A 47 11.57 -5.52 0.88
N PHE A 48 12.81 -5.80 0.53
CA PHE A 48 13.27 -7.12 0.11
C PHE A 48 14.77 -7.28 0.41
N GLN A 49 15.25 -8.52 0.45
CA GLN A 49 16.69 -8.78 0.58
C GLN A 49 17.43 -8.34 -0.68
N TYR A 50 18.65 -7.81 -0.54
CA TYR A 50 19.41 -7.30 -1.68
C TYR A 50 19.56 -8.38 -2.76
N ASN A 51 19.02 -8.10 -3.93
CA ASN A 51 19.14 -8.91 -5.13
C ASN A 51 19.25 -7.96 -6.32
N GLN A 52 20.29 -8.13 -7.13
CA GLN A 52 20.58 -7.24 -8.25
C GLN A 52 19.44 -7.22 -9.28
N LEU A 53 18.80 -8.36 -9.54
CA LEU A 53 17.67 -8.45 -10.48
C LEU A 53 16.45 -7.66 -9.97
N LEU A 54 16.17 -7.71 -8.66
CA LEU A 54 15.09 -6.92 -8.06
C LEU A 54 15.41 -5.43 -8.07
N VAL A 55 16.66 -5.04 -7.78
CA VAL A 55 17.09 -3.64 -7.87
C VAL A 55 16.92 -3.10 -9.28
N ASP A 56 17.32 -3.87 -10.30
CA ASP A 56 17.20 -3.46 -11.70
C ASP A 56 15.74 -3.45 -12.18
N ALA A 57 14.90 -4.33 -11.63
CA ALA A 57 13.45 -4.29 -11.79
C ALA A 57 12.84 -3.01 -11.18
N PHE A 58 13.12 -2.69 -9.91
CA PHE A 58 12.58 -1.50 -9.25
C PHE A 58 13.03 -0.19 -9.91
N ARG A 59 14.23 -0.14 -10.50
CA ARG A 59 14.70 1.00 -11.29
C ARG A 59 13.89 1.27 -12.56
N LYS A 60 13.21 0.25 -13.12
CA LYS A 60 12.34 0.41 -14.30
C LYS A 60 10.98 0.99 -13.95
N ILE A 61 10.58 0.96 -12.69
CA ILE A 61 9.27 1.47 -12.24
C ILE A 61 9.28 3.01 -12.32
N PRO A 62 8.27 3.63 -12.95
CA PRO A 62 8.21 5.07 -13.07
C PRO A 62 8.11 5.74 -11.70
N LYS A 63 8.90 6.81 -11.49
CA LYS A 63 8.96 7.59 -10.24
C LYS A 63 9.38 6.76 -9.00
N ALA A 64 9.96 5.56 -9.20
CA ALA A 64 10.54 4.82 -8.11
C ALA A 64 11.86 5.47 -7.66
N SER A 65 12.08 5.53 -6.35
CA SER A 65 13.31 6.05 -5.76
C SER A 65 13.72 5.24 -4.54
N TRP A 66 15.01 5.26 -4.23
CA TRP A 66 15.55 4.56 -3.07
C TRP A 66 15.60 5.50 -1.86
N ASN A 67 14.90 5.14 -0.79
CA ASN A 67 15.00 5.82 0.50
C ASN A 67 16.17 5.22 1.30
N VAL A 68 17.27 5.98 1.38
CA VAL A 68 18.51 5.54 2.05
C VAL A 68 18.32 5.34 3.56
N LYS A 69 17.51 6.18 4.21
CA LYS A 69 17.32 6.15 5.68
C LYS A 69 16.62 4.86 6.10
N GLU A 70 15.54 4.51 5.41
CA GLU A 70 14.74 3.33 5.71
C GLU A 70 15.19 2.07 4.96
N ARG A 71 16.08 2.23 3.98
CA ARG A 71 16.55 1.18 3.06
C ARG A 71 15.39 0.48 2.38
N VAL A 72 14.49 1.28 1.79
CA VAL A 72 13.31 0.80 1.07
C VAL A 72 13.16 1.52 -0.26
N TRP A 73 12.59 0.82 -1.25
CA TRP A 73 12.17 1.43 -2.50
C TRP A 73 10.82 2.09 -2.29
N ILE A 74 10.66 3.33 -2.73
CA ILE A 74 9.40 4.08 -2.66
C ILE A 74 8.93 4.44 -4.06
N PHE A 75 7.64 4.33 -4.32
CA PHE A 75 7.01 4.69 -5.59
C PHE A 75 5.54 5.09 -5.37
N PRO A 76 4.93 5.89 -6.25
CA PRO A 76 3.56 6.33 -6.06
C PRO A 76 2.55 5.17 -6.24
N PRO A 77 1.36 5.26 -5.61
CA PRO A 77 0.32 4.23 -5.75
C PRO A 77 -0.11 3.96 -7.20
N SER A 78 -0.01 4.98 -8.08
CA SER A 78 -0.27 4.87 -9.51
C SER A 78 0.61 3.86 -10.24
N SER A 79 1.79 3.54 -9.69
CA SER A 79 2.77 2.65 -10.31
C SER A 79 2.73 1.22 -9.75
N LEU A 80 1.73 0.91 -8.91
CA LEU A 80 1.59 -0.41 -8.27
C LEU A 80 1.39 -1.54 -9.28
N SER A 81 0.53 -1.36 -10.28
CA SER A 81 0.31 -2.37 -11.33
C SER A 81 1.59 -2.65 -12.11
N THR A 82 2.29 -1.60 -12.54
CA THR A 82 3.59 -1.71 -13.21
C THR A 82 4.63 -2.41 -12.33
N ALA A 83 4.64 -2.13 -11.02
CA ALA A 83 5.52 -2.80 -10.08
C ALA A 83 5.23 -4.31 -10.02
N GLU A 84 3.96 -4.71 -9.93
CA GLU A 84 3.57 -6.14 -9.94
C GLU A 84 3.97 -6.82 -11.25
N GLU A 85 3.73 -6.19 -12.40
CA GLU A 85 4.12 -6.71 -13.71
C GLU A 85 5.64 -6.91 -13.83
N VAL A 86 6.41 -5.90 -13.44
CA VAL A 86 7.88 -5.95 -13.49
C VAL A 86 8.45 -7.02 -12.55
N LEU A 87 7.84 -7.21 -11.38
CA LEU A 87 8.22 -8.26 -10.42
C LEU A 87 7.90 -9.68 -10.94
N CYS A 88 6.74 -9.85 -11.60
CA CYS A 88 6.35 -11.11 -12.23
C CYS A 88 7.21 -11.46 -13.45
N SER A 89 7.74 -10.46 -14.15
CA SER A 89 8.54 -10.64 -15.37
C SER A 89 10.01 -10.98 -15.12
N VAL A 90 10.48 -11.09 -13.87
CA VAL A 90 11.89 -11.40 -13.57
C VAL A 90 12.16 -12.89 -13.83
N PRO A 91 12.95 -13.25 -14.86
CA PRO A 91 13.20 -14.65 -15.17
C PRO A 91 14.08 -15.30 -14.11
N GLY A 92 13.78 -16.56 -13.77
CA GLY A 92 14.64 -17.40 -12.92
C GLY A 92 14.53 -17.18 -11.41
N LEU A 93 13.55 -16.40 -10.93
CA LEU A 93 13.37 -16.13 -9.51
C LEU A 93 11.93 -16.44 -9.07
N ALA A 94 11.78 -17.29 -8.04
CA ALA A 94 10.49 -17.50 -7.38
C ALA A 94 10.23 -16.33 -6.41
N VAL A 95 9.61 -15.27 -6.92
CA VAL A 95 9.27 -14.07 -6.13
C VAL A 95 7.91 -14.24 -5.48
N GLU A 96 7.86 -14.10 -4.16
CA GLU A 96 6.60 -14.04 -3.41
C GLU A 96 6.33 -12.59 -3.01
N VAL A 97 5.33 -11.97 -3.64
CA VAL A 97 4.95 -10.59 -3.37
C VAL A 97 3.88 -10.57 -2.28
N HIS A 98 4.24 -10.09 -1.10
CA HIS A 98 3.27 -9.81 -0.04
C HIS A 98 2.58 -8.48 -0.36
N LYS A 99 1.36 -8.59 -0.88
CA LYS A 99 0.54 -7.45 -1.30
C LYS A 99 0.03 -6.65 -0.11
N LEU A 100 -0.32 -5.39 -0.40
CA LEU A 100 -1.07 -4.55 0.53
C LEU A 100 -2.42 -5.18 0.85
N ASP A 101 -2.86 -5.02 2.09
CA ASP A 101 -4.21 -5.42 2.52
C ASP A 101 -5.28 -4.82 1.58
N PRO A 102 -6.33 -5.56 1.20
CA PRO A 102 -7.39 -5.05 0.33
C PRO A 102 -8.05 -3.76 0.82
N LEU A 103 -8.08 -3.51 2.13
CA LEU A 103 -8.54 -2.24 2.70
C LEU A 103 -7.62 -1.08 2.31
N VAL A 104 -6.30 -1.28 2.37
CA VAL A 104 -5.31 -0.26 2.00
C VAL A 104 -5.39 0.05 0.50
N GLN A 105 -5.51 -0.97 -0.35
CA GLN A 105 -5.68 -0.77 -1.78
C GLN A 105 -6.94 0.04 -2.10
N ARG A 106 -8.08 -0.33 -1.48
CA ARG A 106 -9.34 0.42 -1.63
C ARG A 106 -9.23 1.86 -1.14
N ALA A 107 -8.58 2.09 0.00
CA ALA A 107 -8.38 3.42 0.54
C ALA A 107 -7.52 4.29 -0.40
N LEU A 108 -6.43 3.73 -0.96
CA LEU A 108 -5.58 4.42 -1.92
C LEU A 108 -6.31 4.76 -3.22
N LEU A 109 -7.08 3.81 -3.76
CA LEU A 109 -7.90 4.05 -4.96
C LEU A 109 -8.93 5.15 -4.68
N ALA A 110 -9.65 5.06 -3.57
CA ALA A 110 -10.63 6.08 -3.18
C ALA A 110 -9.99 7.46 -2.99
N ALA A 111 -8.81 7.52 -2.35
CA ALA A 111 -8.06 8.75 -2.16
C ALA A 111 -7.56 9.33 -3.49
N SER A 112 -7.11 8.50 -4.43
CA SER A 112 -6.62 8.95 -5.74
C SER A 112 -7.74 9.42 -6.67
N SER A 113 -8.99 8.99 -6.43
CA SER A 113 -10.17 9.42 -7.19
C SER A 113 -10.83 10.69 -6.67
N THR A 114 -10.30 11.36 -5.63
CA THR A 114 -10.81 12.68 -5.21
C THR A 114 -10.68 13.68 -6.34
N LYS A 115 -11.75 14.42 -6.62
CA LYS A 115 -11.66 15.65 -7.42
C LYS A 115 -11.11 16.77 -6.53
N ASP A 116 -10.19 17.56 -7.08
CA ASP A 116 -9.79 18.82 -6.46
C ASP A 116 -10.91 19.84 -6.70
N LEU A 117 -11.49 20.37 -5.61
CA LEU A 117 -12.62 21.29 -5.66
C LEU A 117 -12.24 22.69 -5.15
N ARG A 118 -10.95 23.02 -5.11
CA ARG A 118 -10.49 24.34 -4.64
C ARG A 118 -11.10 25.51 -5.40
N ASP A 119 -11.46 25.32 -6.66
CA ASP A 119 -12.16 26.32 -7.48
C ASP A 119 -13.54 26.71 -6.94
N LEU A 120 -14.13 25.91 -6.04
CA LEU A 120 -15.40 26.23 -5.38
C LEU A 120 -15.25 27.17 -4.18
N TYR A 121 -14.01 27.50 -3.79
CA TYR A 121 -13.73 28.33 -2.63
C TYR A 121 -14.37 29.73 -2.76
N ASP A 122 -14.38 30.31 -3.96
CA ASP A 122 -14.93 31.64 -4.23
C ASP A 122 -16.47 31.73 -4.06
N ARG A 123 -17.15 30.60 -3.83
CA ARG A 123 -18.59 30.56 -3.51
C ARG A 123 -18.90 31.00 -2.08
N ILE A 124 -17.88 31.10 -1.23
CA ILE A 124 -18.06 31.60 0.14
C ILE A 124 -18.40 33.08 0.08
N PRO A 125 -19.48 33.55 0.73
CA PRO A 125 -19.79 34.97 0.79
C PRO A 125 -18.62 35.77 1.40
N THR A 126 -18.23 36.86 0.75
CA THR A 126 -17.08 37.71 1.15
C THR A 126 -17.20 38.24 2.59
N ASP A 127 -18.41 38.53 3.06
CA ASP A 127 -18.71 38.96 4.44
C ASP A 127 -18.39 37.88 5.48
N VAL A 128 -18.46 36.61 5.09
CA VAL A 128 -18.10 35.46 5.94
C VAL A 128 -16.61 35.19 5.79
N GLU A 129 -16.11 35.18 4.57
CA GLU A 129 -14.72 34.87 4.26
C GLU A 129 -13.75 35.84 4.94
N SER A 130 -14.10 37.13 4.99
CA SER A 130 -13.31 38.18 5.66
C SER A 130 -13.15 37.95 7.17
N LYS A 131 -14.09 37.24 7.81
CA LYS A 131 -14.08 36.95 9.25
C LYS A 131 -13.22 35.74 9.62
N PHE A 132 -12.78 34.94 8.64
CA PHE A 132 -11.94 33.79 8.92
C PHE A 132 -10.53 34.17 9.37
N MET A 133 -9.97 33.35 10.26
CA MET A 133 -8.55 33.35 10.57
C MET A 133 -7.76 32.69 9.42
N PRO A 134 -6.47 32.99 9.23
CA PRO A 134 -5.67 32.40 8.14
C PRO A 134 -5.69 30.87 8.10
N PHE A 135 -5.58 30.20 9.25
CA PHE A 135 -5.65 28.74 9.32
C PHE A 135 -7.03 28.20 8.95
N GLN A 136 -8.10 28.97 9.19
CA GLN A 136 -9.44 28.54 8.85
C GLN A 136 -9.65 28.47 7.33
N ARG A 137 -9.16 29.50 6.62
CA ARG A 137 -9.15 29.53 5.15
C ARG A 137 -8.36 28.35 4.59
N GLU A 138 -7.22 28.05 5.19
CA GLU A 138 -6.40 26.91 4.79
C GLU A 138 -7.09 25.57 5.06
N GLY A 139 -7.77 25.42 6.20
CA GLY A 139 -8.57 24.24 6.50
C GLY A 139 -9.70 24.03 5.49
N ILE A 140 -10.39 25.09 5.08
CA ILE A 140 -11.43 25.02 4.03
C ILE A 140 -10.81 24.60 2.70
N ARG A 141 -9.72 25.25 2.27
CA ARG A 141 -9.00 24.88 1.03
C ARG A 141 -8.53 23.44 1.05
N PHE A 142 -8.03 22.97 2.19
CA PHE A 142 -7.61 21.58 2.38
C PHE A 142 -8.78 20.62 2.18
N VAL A 143 -9.95 20.91 2.76
CA VAL A 143 -11.14 20.05 2.59
C VAL A 143 -11.58 20.01 1.13
N LEU A 144 -11.60 21.16 0.45
CA LEU A 144 -11.95 21.24 -0.97
C LEU A 144 -10.94 20.50 -1.86
N GLN A 145 -9.65 20.60 -1.57
CA GLN A 145 -8.60 19.87 -2.29
C GLN A 145 -8.79 18.35 -2.22
N HIS A 146 -9.34 17.85 -1.12
CA HIS A 146 -9.62 16.42 -0.90
C HIS A 146 -11.05 16.03 -1.28
N GLY A 147 -11.71 16.81 -2.15
CA GLY A 147 -13.05 16.54 -2.65
C GLY A 147 -14.12 16.55 -1.57
N GLY A 148 -13.96 17.38 -0.54
CA GLY A 148 -14.88 17.46 0.60
C GLY A 148 -14.60 16.45 1.72
N ARG A 149 -13.61 15.57 1.56
CA ARG A 149 -13.33 14.46 2.50
C ARG A 149 -12.11 14.77 3.36
N ALA A 150 -12.33 15.49 4.46
CA ALA A 150 -11.27 15.81 5.41
C ALA A 150 -11.82 15.89 6.84
N LEU A 151 -10.93 15.69 7.81
CA LEU A 151 -11.19 15.90 9.23
C LEU A 151 -10.54 17.22 9.66
N ILE A 152 -11.33 18.16 10.16
CA ILE A 152 -10.82 19.39 10.79
C ILE A 152 -10.78 19.15 12.31
N ALA A 153 -9.57 19.13 12.88
CA ALA A 153 -9.33 18.77 14.26
C ALA A 153 -8.62 19.87 15.06
N ASP A 154 -8.90 21.14 14.75
CA ASP A 154 -8.39 22.31 15.47
C ASP A 154 -8.88 22.36 16.94
N GLU A 155 -8.26 23.20 17.77
CA GLU A 155 -8.66 23.41 19.17
C GLU A 155 -10.13 23.84 19.34
N MET A 156 -10.69 23.56 20.52
CA MET A 156 -12.07 23.96 20.83
C MET A 156 -12.23 25.49 20.85
N GLY A 157 -13.39 25.99 20.40
CA GLY A 157 -13.66 27.42 20.34
C GLY A 157 -13.11 28.15 19.11
N LEU A 158 -12.27 27.51 18.28
CA LEU A 158 -11.69 28.12 17.08
C LEU A 158 -12.62 28.16 15.85
N GLY A 159 -13.93 27.94 16.00
CA GLY A 159 -14.88 28.08 14.89
C GLY A 159 -14.90 26.95 13.85
N LYS A 160 -14.57 25.71 14.23
CA LYS A 160 -14.65 24.52 13.36
C LYS A 160 -16.02 24.32 12.70
N THR A 161 -17.09 24.61 13.43
CA THR A 161 -18.45 24.56 12.90
C THR A 161 -18.65 25.54 11.75
N LEU A 162 -18.07 26.74 11.85
CA LEU A 162 -18.15 27.75 10.78
C LEU A 162 -17.35 27.32 9.55
N GLN A 163 -16.17 26.72 9.73
CA GLN A 163 -15.41 26.11 8.62
C GLN A 163 -16.23 25.03 7.91
N ALA A 164 -16.87 24.13 8.68
CA ALA A 164 -17.69 23.05 8.12
C ALA A 164 -18.90 23.58 7.34
N ILE A 165 -19.58 24.61 7.85
CA ILE A 165 -20.70 25.26 7.14
C ILE A 165 -20.22 25.92 5.85
N ALA A 166 -19.08 26.62 5.86
CA ALA A 166 -18.53 27.24 4.66
C ALA A 166 -18.19 26.19 3.58
N VAL A 167 -17.54 25.09 3.96
CA VAL A 167 -17.29 23.95 3.05
C VAL A 167 -18.61 23.40 2.50
N ALA A 168 -19.60 23.18 3.35
CA ALA A 168 -20.91 22.67 2.91
C ALA A 168 -21.58 23.61 1.90
N SER A 169 -21.47 24.92 2.11
CA SER A 169 -21.96 25.94 1.16
C SER A 169 -21.26 25.87 -0.20
N CYS A 170 -19.94 25.65 -0.24
CA CYS A 170 -19.21 25.47 -1.50
C CYS A 170 -19.68 24.23 -2.28
N LEU A 171 -19.94 23.14 -1.56
CA LEU A 171 -20.28 21.83 -2.13
C LEU A 171 -21.77 21.69 -2.48
N HIS A 172 -22.65 22.45 -1.84
CA HIS A 172 -24.11 22.37 -2.01
C HIS A 172 -24.52 22.39 -3.48
N ASP A 173 -23.97 23.30 -4.28
CA ASP A 173 -24.35 23.42 -5.70
C ASP A 173 -23.59 22.44 -6.61
N PHE A 174 -22.54 21.78 -6.10
CA PHE A 174 -21.84 20.71 -6.83
C PHE A 174 -22.66 19.41 -6.86
N CYS A 175 -23.44 19.16 -5.81
CA CYS A 175 -24.36 18.02 -5.74
C CYS A 175 -25.61 18.18 -6.62
N GLN A 176 -25.91 19.38 -7.12
CA GLN A 176 -27.07 19.60 -8.00
C GLN A 176 -26.86 19.08 -9.43
N PHE A 177 -25.62 18.68 -9.78
CA PHE A 177 -25.23 18.21 -11.12
C PHE A 177 -24.61 16.79 -11.13
N LEU A 178 -24.78 16.04 -10.04
CA LEU A 178 -24.49 14.59 -9.94
C LEU A 178 -25.80 13.81 -9.90
#